data_AF-F6V618-F1
#
_entry.id   AF-F6V618-F1
#
_cell.length_a   1.000
_cell.length_b   1.000
_cell.length_c   1.000
_cell.angle_alpha   90.00
_cell.angle_beta   90.00
_cell.angle_gamma   90.00
#
_symmetry.space_group_name_H-M   'P 1'
#
loop_
_entity.id
_entity.type
_entity.pdbx_description
1 polymer ?
#
loop_
_entity_poly.entity_id
_entity_poly.type
_entity_poly.pdbx_seq_one_letter_code
_entity_poly.pdbx_strand_id
1 'polypeptide(L)'
;MRGQDQGPLWTESLPGPARAQEGTWQSRSEPGEDMMTSPSEQEPKGMFECQLCGLTAPYSYVGQKPPNTHTVVLLEECHVLKDPFTLDKDKFLILGSPCSLCNKLVCVGQECSLYYSKRFCLPCVHENLSAFPQEIQQEVEKRRAPSKAASKKSDSRTLL
;
A
#
# COMPACT_ATOMS: atom_id res chain seq x y z
N MET A 1 -47.13 34.14 36.29
CA MET A 1 -47.85 35.28 35.67
C MET A 1 -47.00 35.77 34.50
N ARG A 2 -47.48 35.56 33.26
CA ARG A 2 -47.09 36.20 31.97
C ARG A 2 -45.59 36.13 31.60
N GLY A 3 -45.11 35.48 30.54
CA GLY A 3 -45.69 35.20 29.23
C GLY A 3 -45.38 36.35 28.26
N GLN A 4 -44.40 36.15 27.36
CA GLN A 4 -44.07 36.83 26.10
C GLN A 4 -42.67 36.32 25.68
N ASP A 5 -42.50 35.33 24.81
CA ASP A 5 -42.88 35.24 23.38
C ASP A 5 -42.43 36.45 22.57
N GLN A 6 -41.27 36.34 21.92
CA GLN A 6 -41.02 36.96 20.63
C GLN A 6 -40.15 35.99 19.80
N GLY A 7 -40.83 35.31 18.87
CA GLY A 7 -40.24 34.58 17.75
C GLY A 7 -39.60 35.50 16.70
N PRO A 8 -39.22 34.96 15.54
CA PRO A 8 -37.99 35.35 14.86
C PRO A 8 -38.22 36.32 13.69
N LEU A 9 -37.23 37.18 13.43
CA LEU A 9 -37.17 38.01 12.23
C LEU A 9 -36.01 37.52 11.34
N TRP A 10 -36.17 36.36 10.70
CA TRP A 10 -35.34 35.98 9.55
C TRP A 10 -36.02 36.55 8.32
N THR A 11 -35.62 37.73 7.88
CA THR A 11 -36.01 38.24 6.57
C THR A 11 -35.26 37.45 5.51
N GLU A 12 -36.03 36.65 4.81
CA GLU A 12 -35.69 36.00 3.55
C GLU A 12 -35.14 37.00 2.54
N SER A 13 -34.01 36.68 1.95
CA SER A 13 -33.54 37.29 0.70
C SER A 13 -32.75 36.23 -0.06
N LEU A 14 -33.50 35.30 -0.66
CA LEU A 14 -32.99 34.35 -1.64
C LEU A 14 -32.79 35.10 -2.97
N PRO A 15 -31.58 35.12 -3.55
CA PRO A 15 -31.41 35.56 -4.93
C PRO A 15 -32.05 34.53 -5.87
N GLY A 16 -32.97 35.01 -6.71
CA GLY A 16 -33.69 34.20 -7.70
C GLY A 16 -32.77 33.61 -8.78
N PRO A 17 -33.24 32.61 -9.53
CA PRO A 17 -32.46 31.94 -10.56
C PRO A 17 -32.15 32.91 -11.70
N ALA A 18 -30.87 33.06 -12.01
CA ALA A 18 -30.41 33.79 -13.18
C ALA A 18 -30.92 33.09 -14.46
N ARG A 19 -31.60 33.90 -15.28
CA ARG A 19 -32.21 33.54 -16.56
C ARG A 19 -31.15 32.99 -17.52
N ALA A 20 -31.34 31.75 -17.97
CA ALA A 20 -30.56 31.15 -19.06
C ALA A 20 -30.70 32.02 -20.32
N GLN A 21 -29.58 32.36 -20.93
CA GLN A 21 -29.51 33.05 -22.21
C GLN A 21 -29.11 32.02 -23.25
N GLU A 22 -30.00 31.79 -24.21
CA GLU A 22 -29.79 30.92 -25.36
C GLU A 22 -28.81 31.61 -26.32
N GLY A 23 -27.53 31.25 -26.19
CA GLY A 23 -26.44 31.70 -27.04
C GLY A 23 -26.19 30.68 -28.15
N THR A 24 -26.18 31.19 -29.38
CA THR A 24 -25.97 30.53 -30.66
C THR A 24 -24.74 29.59 -30.66
N TRP A 25 -24.96 28.30 -30.86
CA TRP A 25 -23.90 27.31 -31.10
C TRP A 25 -23.31 27.50 -32.50
N GLN A 26 -22.28 28.34 -32.60
CA GLN A 26 -21.45 28.40 -33.80
C GLN A 26 -20.26 27.45 -33.66
N SER A 27 -20.19 26.56 -34.64
CA SER A 27 -19.25 25.47 -34.84
C SER A 27 -17.79 25.90 -34.64
N ARG A 28 -17.13 25.29 -33.67
CA ARG A 28 -15.66 25.26 -33.61
C ARG A 28 -15.21 23.81 -33.72
N SER A 29 -14.38 23.60 -34.74
CA SER A 29 -13.79 22.35 -35.20
C SER A 29 -12.99 21.62 -34.13
N GLU A 30 -13.19 20.31 -34.07
CA GLU A 30 -12.35 19.34 -33.37
C GLU A 30 -11.03 19.14 -34.12
N PRO A 31 -9.91 19.09 -33.38
CA PRO A 31 -8.81 18.21 -33.79
C PRO A 31 -8.20 17.45 -32.62
N GLY A 32 -7.96 16.15 -32.86
CA GLY A 32 -7.03 15.30 -32.10
C GLY A 32 -7.72 14.51 -30.99
N GLU A 33 -8.52 13.51 -31.32
CA GLU A 33 -8.02 12.13 -31.44
C GLU A 33 -7.40 11.65 -30.14
N ASP A 34 -8.19 10.83 -29.45
CA ASP A 34 -7.86 10.06 -28.27
C ASP A 34 -6.44 9.48 -28.36
N MET A 35 -5.53 10.03 -27.55
CA MET A 35 -4.26 9.36 -27.28
C MET A 35 -4.55 8.19 -26.34
N MET A 36 -4.96 7.10 -26.99
CA MET A 36 -5.07 5.75 -26.48
C MET A 36 -3.75 5.42 -25.77
N THR A 37 -3.70 5.65 -24.46
CA THR A 37 -2.66 5.03 -23.63
C THR A 37 -3.06 3.57 -23.55
N SER A 38 -2.55 2.81 -24.51
CA SER A 38 -2.55 1.36 -24.49
C SER A 38 -2.08 0.91 -23.09
N PRO A 39 -2.81 0.02 -22.40
CA PRO A 39 -2.30 -0.56 -21.17
C PRO A 39 -1.17 -1.48 -21.59
N SER A 40 0.04 -0.93 -21.71
CA SER A 40 1.23 -1.75 -21.79
C SER A 40 1.16 -2.69 -20.59
N GLU A 41 1.21 -3.97 -20.89
CA GLU A 41 1.63 -4.97 -19.92
C GLU A 41 2.91 -4.38 -19.31
N GLN A 42 2.81 -3.85 -18.08
CA GLN A 42 3.92 -3.11 -17.50
C GLN A 42 4.99 -4.11 -17.16
N GLU A 43 5.93 -4.26 -18.10
CA GLU A 43 7.18 -4.98 -17.93
C GLU A 43 7.81 -4.62 -16.58
N PRO A 44 8.50 -5.57 -15.94
CA PRO A 44 9.15 -5.31 -14.67
C PRO A 44 10.10 -4.12 -14.80
N LYS A 45 9.93 -3.13 -13.92
CA LYS A 45 10.79 -1.93 -13.87
C LYS A 45 12.20 -2.25 -13.40
N GLY A 46 12.34 -3.35 -12.67
CA GLY A 46 13.62 -3.87 -12.21
C GLY A 46 13.45 -5.08 -11.30
N MET A 47 14.55 -5.44 -10.63
CA MET A 47 14.60 -6.52 -9.64
C MET A 47 14.72 -5.94 -8.23
N PHE A 48 13.86 -6.40 -7.34
CA PHE A 48 13.98 -6.21 -5.90
C PHE A 48 14.94 -7.26 -5.36
N GLU A 49 15.78 -6.89 -4.39
CA GLU A 49 16.65 -7.82 -3.67
C GLU A 49 16.67 -7.48 -2.17
N CYS A 50 16.26 -8.44 -1.34
CA CYS A 50 16.33 -8.32 0.10
C CYS A 50 17.77 -8.48 0.58
N GLN A 51 18.32 -7.47 1.25
CA GLN A 51 19.71 -7.47 1.73
C GLN A 51 19.96 -8.38 2.95
N LEU A 52 18.94 -9.09 3.46
CA LEU A 52 19.08 -10.02 4.58
C LEU A 52 18.98 -11.48 4.15
N CYS A 53 17.95 -11.84 3.38
CA CYS A 53 17.73 -13.23 2.94
C CYS A 53 18.07 -13.48 1.47
N GLY A 54 18.42 -12.44 0.70
CA GLY A 54 18.70 -12.56 -0.74
C GLY A 54 17.46 -12.84 -1.59
N LEU A 55 16.23 -12.69 -1.05
CA LEU A 55 15.01 -12.83 -1.84
C LEU A 55 15.04 -11.85 -3.01
N THR A 56 15.00 -12.37 -4.23
CA THR A 56 14.91 -11.58 -5.45
C THR A 56 13.58 -11.80 -6.15
N ALA A 57 12.99 -10.71 -6.65
CA ALA A 57 11.76 -10.77 -7.44
C ALA A 57 11.64 -9.53 -8.34
N PRO A 58 11.03 -9.64 -9.53
CA PRO A 58 10.72 -8.47 -10.34
C PRO A 58 9.71 -7.56 -9.62
N TYR A 59 9.84 -6.24 -9.79
CA TYR A 59 8.84 -5.27 -9.34
C TYR A 59 8.33 -4.42 -10.51
N SER A 60 7.07 -4.01 -10.45
CA SER A 60 6.41 -3.16 -11.46
C SER A 60 6.21 -1.73 -10.99
N TYR A 61 6.29 -1.47 -9.68
CA TYR A 61 6.11 -0.12 -9.12
C TYR A 61 6.86 0.07 -7.80
N VAL A 62 7.24 1.32 -7.52
CA VAL A 62 7.79 1.76 -6.24
C VAL A 62 7.03 3.01 -5.81
N GLY A 63 6.52 3.02 -4.58
CA GLY A 63 5.78 4.16 -4.04
C GLY A 63 4.71 3.78 -3.01
N GLN A 64 3.99 4.80 -2.55
CA GLN A 64 2.88 4.64 -1.61
C GLN A 64 1.52 4.44 -2.29
N LYS A 65 1.38 4.77 -3.57
CA LYS A 65 0.10 4.75 -4.29
C LYS A 65 0.21 3.83 -5.51
N PRO A 66 0.09 2.51 -5.32
CA PRO A 66 0.09 1.57 -6.43
C PRO A 66 -0.91 2.00 -7.50
N PRO A 67 -0.49 2.00 -8.78
CA PRO A 67 -1.37 2.40 -9.88
C PRO A 67 -2.62 1.51 -9.91
N ASN A 68 -3.73 2.06 -10.41
CA ASN A 68 -5.03 1.40 -10.55
C ASN A 68 -5.74 0.98 -9.26
N THR A 69 -5.21 1.35 -8.08
CA THR A 69 -5.95 1.18 -6.81
C THR A 69 -6.50 2.51 -6.31
N HIS A 70 -7.70 2.87 -6.77
CA HIS A 70 -8.33 4.17 -6.46
C HIS A 70 -8.68 4.36 -4.97
N THR A 71 -8.60 3.30 -4.16
CA THR A 71 -9.02 3.29 -2.75
C THR A 71 -7.92 2.87 -1.77
N VAL A 72 -6.74 2.45 -2.23
CA VAL A 72 -5.68 1.92 -1.36
C VAL A 72 -4.43 2.82 -1.41
N VAL A 73 -3.97 3.22 -0.22
CA VAL A 73 -2.70 3.95 -0.05
C VAL A 73 -1.86 3.19 0.98
N LEU A 74 -0.63 2.87 0.60
CA LEU A 74 0.34 2.23 1.48
C LEU A 74 0.92 3.27 2.45
N LEU A 75 1.12 2.86 3.68
CA LEU A 75 1.66 3.71 4.75
C LEU A 75 3.18 3.96 4.61
N GLU A 76 3.84 3.24 3.69
CA GLU A 76 5.26 3.33 3.42
C GLU A 76 5.54 3.19 1.91
N GLU A 77 6.68 3.70 1.46
CA GLU A 77 7.14 3.47 0.09
C GLU A 77 7.54 2.00 -0.09
N CYS A 78 6.82 1.27 -0.93
CA CYS A 78 7.03 -0.16 -1.15
C CYS A 78 7.43 -0.47 -2.59
N HIS A 79 8.24 -1.51 -2.75
CA HIS A 79 8.42 -2.20 -4.02
C HIS A 79 7.27 -3.19 -4.17
N VAL A 80 6.50 -3.06 -5.24
CA VAL A 80 5.33 -3.91 -5.49
C VAL A 80 5.43 -4.61 -6.83
N LEU A 81 4.90 -5.82 -6.86
CA LEU A 81 4.72 -6.65 -8.03
C LEU A 81 3.23 -6.71 -8.35
N LYS A 82 2.85 -6.53 -9.62
CA LYS A 82 1.49 -6.84 -10.06
C LYS A 82 1.23 -8.32 -9.80
N ASP A 83 0.10 -8.66 -9.19
CA ASP A 83 -0.19 -10.04 -8.81
C ASP A 83 -0.28 -10.95 -10.06
N PRO A 84 0.66 -11.91 -10.26
CA PRO A 84 0.68 -12.76 -11.45
C PRO A 84 -0.40 -13.84 -11.40
N PHE A 85 -1.06 -14.05 -10.25
CA PHE A 85 -2.10 -15.05 -10.06
C PHE A 85 -3.50 -14.50 -10.31
N THR A 86 -3.61 -13.21 -10.63
CA THR A 86 -4.89 -12.55 -10.88
C THR A 86 -4.91 -11.89 -12.24
N LEU A 87 -5.99 -12.10 -13.00
CA LEU A 87 -6.21 -11.40 -14.27
C LEU A 87 -6.56 -9.92 -14.06
N ASP A 88 -7.02 -9.59 -12.85
CA ASP A 88 -7.35 -8.23 -12.43
C ASP A 88 -6.08 -7.35 -12.40
N LYS A 89 -6.17 -6.16 -13.00
CA LYS A 89 -5.04 -5.24 -13.12
C LYS A 89 -4.81 -4.40 -11.86
N ASP A 90 -5.71 -4.51 -10.90
CA ASP A 90 -5.75 -3.64 -9.71
C ASP A 90 -5.19 -4.36 -8.47
N LYS A 91 -4.77 -5.62 -8.62
CA LYS A 91 -4.18 -6.42 -7.53
C LYS A 91 -2.66 -6.42 -7.59
N PHE A 92 -2.05 -6.31 -6.42
CA PHE A 92 -0.60 -6.22 -6.27
C PHE A 92 -0.13 -6.96 -5.01
N LEU A 93 1.13 -7.37 -5.04
CA LEU A 93 1.86 -7.97 -3.95
C LEU A 93 2.96 -7.01 -3.49
N ILE A 94 3.10 -6.85 -2.17
CA ILE A 94 4.17 -6.04 -1.57
C ILE A 94 5.38 -6.94 -1.36
N LEU A 95 6.50 -6.60 -2.00
CA LEU A 95 7.76 -7.34 -1.86
C LEU A 95 8.51 -6.90 -0.61
N GLY A 96 8.61 -5.60 -0.39
CA GLY A 96 9.40 -5.01 0.69
C GLY A 96 9.53 -3.50 0.61
N SER A 97 10.30 -2.93 1.54
CA SER A 97 10.61 -1.51 1.61
C SER A 97 11.98 -1.29 2.28
N PRO A 98 12.56 -0.08 2.17
CA PRO A 98 13.77 0.27 2.91
C PRO A 98 13.52 0.29 4.42
N CYS A 99 14.49 -0.19 5.20
CA CYS A 99 14.49 -0.02 6.65
C CYS A 99 14.58 1.46 7.01
N SER A 100 13.72 1.94 7.91
CA SER A 100 13.66 3.36 8.30
C SER A 100 14.86 3.87 9.11
N LEU A 101 15.74 2.98 9.58
CA LEU A 101 16.94 3.34 10.34
C LEU A 101 18.22 3.26 9.52
N CYS A 102 18.38 2.21 8.71
CA CYS A 102 19.61 1.98 7.95
C CYS A 102 19.44 2.01 6.42
N ASN A 103 18.23 2.26 5.91
CA ASN A 103 17.87 2.31 4.49
C ASN A 103 18.16 1.02 3.68
N LYS A 104 18.54 -0.07 4.34
CA LYS A 104 18.69 -1.39 3.69
C LYS A 104 17.36 -1.88 3.17
N LEU A 105 17.33 -2.35 1.92
CA LEU A 105 16.14 -2.90 1.31
C LEU A 105 15.82 -4.28 1.93
N VAL A 106 14.64 -4.41 2.54
CA VAL A 106 14.22 -5.64 3.23
C VAL A 106 12.83 -6.08 2.80
N CYS A 107 12.64 -7.39 2.66
CA CYS A 107 11.35 -7.96 2.29
C CYS A 107 10.35 -7.93 3.45
N VAL A 108 9.07 -8.13 3.14
CA VAL A 108 7.98 -8.27 4.14
C VAL A 108 8.07 -9.55 4.99
N GLY A 109 9.10 -10.37 4.78
CA GLY A 109 9.32 -11.61 5.52
C GLY A 109 9.59 -11.37 7.00
N GLN A 110 8.99 -12.21 7.83
CA GLN A 110 9.05 -12.15 9.30
C GLN A 110 10.46 -12.30 9.87
N GLU A 111 11.35 -12.96 9.14
CA GLU A 111 12.77 -13.14 9.49
C GLU A 111 13.66 -11.99 8.99
N CYS A 112 13.10 -11.01 8.29
CA CYS A 112 13.84 -9.91 7.69
C CYS A 112 13.41 -8.55 8.22
N SER A 113 12.11 -8.37 8.45
CA SER A 113 11.59 -7.08 8.87
C SER A 113 10.38 -7.17 9.79
N LEU A 114 10.14 -6.06 10.49
CA LEU A 114 8.95 -5.81 11.29
C LEU A 114 8.33 -4.49 10.85
N TYR A 115 7.01 -4.46 10.70
CA TYR A 115 6.25 -3.25 10.44
C TYR A 115 5.47 -2.85 11.70
N TYR A 116 5.61 -1.59 12.13
CA TYR A 116 4.82 -1.00 13.21
C TYR A 116 4.18 0.31 12.74
N SER A 117 4.95 1.40 12.78
CA SER A 117 4.62 2.69 12.14
C SER A 117 5.35 2.88 10.81
N LYS A 118 6.50 2.20 10.68
CA LYS A 118 7.33 2.07 9.48
C LYS A 118 7.98 0.68 9.50
N ARG A 119 8.64 0.28 8.41
CA ARG A 119 9.42 -0.96 8.36
C ARG A 119 10.83 -0.77 8.93
N PHE A 120 11.23 -1.73 9.76
CA PHE A 120 12.56 -1.85 10.32
C PHE A 120 13.10 -3.24 10.02
N CYS A 121 14.37 -3.34 9.64
CA CYS A 121 15.02 -4.63 9.50
C CYS A 121 15.25 -5.25 10.89
N LEU A 122 15.21 -6.59 10.99
CA LEU A 122 15.38 -7.26 12.29
C LEU A 122 16.67 -6.89 13.05
N PRO A 123 17.83 -6.69 12.39
CA PRO A 123 19.02 -6.19 13.09
C PRO A 123 18.77 -4.87 13.81
N CYS A 124 18.16 -3.89 13.14
CA CYS A 124 17.84 -2.60 13.74
C CYS A 124 16.76 -2.70 14.82
N VAL A 125 15.81 -3.63 14.70
CA VAL A 125 14.81 -3.91 15.74
C VAL A 125 15.50 -4.43 17.01
N HIS A 126 16.42 -5.39 16.89
CA HIS A 126 17.13 -5.94 18.04
C HIS A 126 18.04 -4.92 18.73
N GLU A 127 18.72 -4.07 17.96
CA GLU A 127 19.57 -2.99 18.51
C GLU A 127 18.76 -1.92 19.25
N ASN A 128 17.51 -1.68 18.82
CA ASN A 128 16.65 -0.62 19.35
C ASN A 128 15.41 -1.17 20.07
N LEU A 129 15.45 -2.42 20.54
CA LEU A 129 14.25 -3.14 21.02
C LEU A 129 13.56 -2.41 22.19
N SER A 130 14.34 -1.78 23.07
CA SER A 130 13.85 -1.01 24.21
C SER A 130 13.03 0.22 23.84
N ALA A 131 13.15 0.74 22.61
CA ALA A 131 12.38 1.88 22.12
C ALA A 131 11.00 1.48 21.56
N PHE A 132 10.76 0.19 21.35
CA PHE A 132 9.46 -0.32 20.89
C PHE A 132 8.49 -0.54 22.07
N PRO A 133 7.17 -0.48 21.84
CA PRO A 133 6.18 -0.86 22.86
C PRO A 133 6.37 -2.29 23.38
N GLN A 134 5.92 -2.55 24.61
CA GLN A 134 6.17 -3.83 25.30
C GLN A 134 5.61 -5.04 24.54
N GLU A 135 4.50 -4.86 23.82
CA GLU A 135 3.87 -5.88 22.98
C GLU A 135 4.83 -6.37 21.88
N ILE A 136 5.52 -5.44 21.22
CA ILE A 136 6.49 -5.74 20.17
C ILE A 136 7.74 -6.39 20.78
N GLN A 137 8.18 -5.92 21.94
CA GLN A 137 9.33 -6.52 22.64
C GLN A 137 9.07 -8.01 22.95
N GLN A 138 7.88 -8.34 23.47
CA GLN A 138 7.49 -9.71 23.78
C GLN A 138 7.37 -10.57 22.52
N GLU A 139 6.81 -10.02 21.44
CA GLU A 139 6.66 -10.72 20.17
C GLU A 139 8.02 -11.09 19.54
N VAL A 140 8.95 -10.14 19.52
CA VAL A 140 10.32 -10.36 19.01
C VAL A 140 11.06 -11.39 19.84
N GLU A 141 10.97 -11.34 21.16
CA GLU A 141 11.61 -12.32 22.05
C GLU A 141 11.00 -13.73 21.87
N LYS A 142 9.68 -13.84 21.70
CA LYS A 142 9.00 -15.11 21.42
C LYS A 142 9.45 -15.73 20.10
N ARG A 143 9.68 -14.92 19.06
CA ARG A 143 10.21 -15.36 17.76
C ARG A 143 11.64 -15.88 17.87
N ARG A 144 12.43 -15.33 18.80
CA ARG A 144 13.82 -15.74 19.04
C ARG A 144 13.95 -17.11 19.70
N ALA A 145 12.91 -17.56 20.41
CA ALA A 145 12.86 -18.91 20.94
C ALA A 145 12.75 -19.91 19.77
N PRO A 146 13.64 -20.92 19.66
CA PRO A 146 13.53 -21.90 18.60
C PRO A 146 12.20 -22.65 18.76
N SER A 147 11.30 -22.49 17.78
CA SER A 147 10.11 -23.31 17.65
C SER A 147 10.55 -24.77 17.47
N LYS A 148 10.55 -25.54 18.57
CA LYS A 148 10.68 -26.99 18.53
C LYS A 148 9.45 -27.60 17.86
N ALA A 149 9.46 -27.71 16.53
CA ALA A 149 8.71 -28.65 15.68
C ALA A 149 9.03 -28.26 14.21
N ALA A 150 9.65 -29.08 13.37
CA ALA A 150 9.32 -30.47 13.09
C ALA A 150 10.59 -31.32 12.86
N SER A 151 10.62 -32.49 13.49
CA SER A 151 11.60 -33.54 13.26
C SER A 151 10.92 -34.71 12.55
N LYS A 152 11.54 -35.17 11.44
CA LYS A 152 11.52 -36.55 10.87
C LYS A 152 10.23 -36.97 10.11
N LYS A 153 10.28 -37.63 8.94
CA LYS A 153 11.13 -38.74 8.45
C LYS A 153 11.19 -38.74 6.91
N SER A 154 12.35 -39.12 6.37
CA SER A 154 12.48 -39.71 5.02
C SER A 154 11.87 -41.11 5.02
N ASP A 155 11.00 -41.43 4.06
CA ASP A 155 10.55 -42.80 3.79
C ASP A 155 11.13 -43.23 2.44
N SER A 156 12.15 -44.09 2.47
CA SER A 156 12.64 -44.82 1.31
C SER A 156 11.66 -45.94 1.01
N ARG A 157 10.91 -45.82 -0.09
CA ARG A 157 10.04 -46.90 -0.57
C ARG A 157 10.74 -47.69 -1.67
N THR A 158 11.23 -48.87 -1.27
CA THR A 158 11.60 -50.00 -2.14
C THR A 158 10.46 -50.31 -3.12
N LEU A 159 10.79 -50.47 -4.40
CA LEU A 159 9.94 -51.18 -5.37
C LEU A 159 10.74 -52.34 -5.95
N LEU A 160 10.04 -53.48 -5.97
CA LEU A 160 10.41 -54.83 -6.41
C LEU A 160 10.92 -54.88 -7.84
#